data_AF-H6SP52-F1
#
_entry.id   AF-H6SP52-F1
#
_cell.length_a   1.000
_cell.length_b   1.000
_cell.length_c   1.000
_cell.angle_alpha   90.00
_cell.angle_beta   90.00
_cell.angle_gamma   90.00
#
_symmetry.space_group_name_H-M   'P 1'
#
loop_
_entity.id
_entity.type
_entity.pdbx_description
1 polymer ?
#
loop_
_entity_poly.entity_id
_entity_poly.type
_entity_poly.pdbx_seq_one_letter_code
_entity_poly.pdbx_strand_id
1 'polypeptide(L)'
;MEEAGFIKGYHADLDVNALGFHVTVFAQVGLNSQAESDLKAFETLVGGWPEVRECHMLAGETDFLLKIVAQDWDDYQRFLTSRLTPAPNVAHVKSALAIRTAKLLPGVPVHDAEDPPGDEPAPE
;
A
#
# COMPACT_ATOMS: atom_id res chain seq x y z
N MET A 1 -21.15 14.66 4.96
CA MET A 1 -19.78 14.12 4.73
C MET A 1 -19.76 13.07 3.62
N GLU A 2 -20.73 12.16 3.56
CA GLU A 2 -20.87 11.18 2.46
C GLU A 2 -21.25 11.87 1.13
N GLU A 3 -22.32 12.66 1.12
CA GLU A 3 -22.76 13.40 -0.08
C GLU A 3 -21.69 14.42 -0.55
N ALA A 4 -20.92 14.95 0.39
CA ALA A 4 -19.79 15.83 0.11
C ALA A 4 -18.54 15.06 -0.39
N GLY A 5 -18.59 13.72 -0.48
CA GLY A 5 -17.54 12.87 -1.02
C GLY A 5 -16.35 12.60 -0.08
N PHE A 6 -16.41 13.08 1.16
CA PHE A 6 -15.35 12.89 2.16
C PHE A 6 -15.34 11.48 2.76
N ILE A 7 -16.51 10.88 2.96
CA ILE A 7 -16.62 9.48 3.40
C ILE A 7 -16.77 8.61 2.15
N LYS A 8 -15.80 7.69 1.94
CA LYS A 8 -15.80 6.76 0.80
C LYS A 8 -16.53 5.45 1.08
N GLY A 9 -16.72 5.10 2.35
CA GLY A 9 -17.40 3.87 2.74
C GLY A 9 -17.16 3.53 4.20
N TYR A 10 -17.81 2.44 4.64
CA TYR A 10 -17.67 1.87 5.96
C TYR A 10 -17.17 0.44 5.84
N HIS A 11 -16.16 0.10 6.64
CA HIS A 11 -15.56 -1.23 6.64
C HIS A 11 -15.35 -1.70 8.07
N ALA A 12 -15.51 -3.01 8.28
CA ALA A 12 -15.10 -3.63 9.53
C ALA A 12 -13.57 -3.72 9.58
N ASP A 13 -12.99 -3.39 10.73
CA ASP A 13 -11.59 -3.67 11.00
C ASP A 13 -11.44 -5.14 11.39
N LEU A 14 -10.63 -5.88 10.64
CA LEU A 14 -10.50 -7.33 10.76
C LEU A 14 -9.15 -7.67 11.39
N ASP A 15 -9.17 -8.58 12.36
CA ASP A 15 -7.93 -9.15 12.89
C ASP A 15 -7.29 -10.08 11.86
N VAL A 16 -6.26 -9.58 11.19
CA VAL A 16 -5.51 -10.31 10.16
C VAL A 16 -4.89 -11.60 10.69
N ASN A 17 -4.46 -11.63 11.96
CA ASN A 17 -3.86 -12.83 12.56
C ASN A 17 -4.93 -13.87 12.86
N ALA A 18 -6.10 -13.46 13.35
CA ALA A 18 -7.22 -14.37 13.57
C ALA A 18 -7.73 -14.99 12.26
N LEU A 19 -7.55 -14.30 11.14
CA LEU A 19 -7.86 -14.79 9.79
C LEU A 19 -6.72 -15.61 9.15
N GLY A 20 -5.61 -15.83 9.87
CA GLY A 20 -4.47 -16.62 9.43
C GLY A 20 -3.46 -15.89 8.56
N PHE A 21 -3.57 -14.56 8.37
CA PHE A 21 -2.64 -13.74 7.61
C PHE A 21 -1.47 -13.27 8.47
N HIS A 22 -0.44 -14.10 8.58
CA HIS A 22 0.71 -13.84 9.46
C HIS A 22 1.88 -13.17 8.75
N VAL A 23 1.84 -13.05 7.42
CA VAL A 23 2.91 -12.48 6.62
C VAL A 23 2.45 -11.17 5.99
N THR A 24 3.22 -10.10 6.21
CA THR A 24 3.07 -8.82 5.51
C THR A 24 4.39 -8.47 4.86
N VAL A 25 4.38 -8.21 3.55
CA VAL A 25 5.56 -7.88 2.76
C VAL A 25 5.35 -6.57 2.02
N PHE A 26 6.37 -5.71 2.05
CA PHE A 26 6.47 -4.55 1.19
C PHE A 26 7.35 -4.88 -0.01
N ALA A 27 6.79 -4.87 -1.21
CA ALA A 27 7.51 -5.16 -2.44
C ALA A 27 7.72 -3.87 -3.25
N GLN A 28 8.98 -3.51 -3.43
CA GLN A 28 9.43 -2.49 -4.39
C GLN A 28 9.53 -3.15 -5.76
N VAL A 29 8.77 -2.65 -6.73
CA VAL A 29 8.70 -3.19 -8.09
C VAL A 29 9.21 -2.14 -9.07
N GLY A 30 10.27 -2.50 -9.78
CA GLY A 30 10.73 -1.75 -10.94
C GLY A 30 10.26 -2.42 -12.23
N LEU A 31 9.81 -1.62 -13.17
CA LEU A 31 9.38 -2.01 -14.49
C LEU A 31 10.47 -1.77 -15.54
N ASN A 32 10.39 -2.45 -16.69
CA ASN A 32 11.32 -2.24 -17.80
C ASN A 32 11.00 -0.96 -18.59
N SER A 33 9.73 -0.55 -18.59
CA SER A 33 9.23 0.65 -19.25
C SER A 33 8.36 1.46 -18.29
N GLN A 34 8.61 2.77 -18.24
CA GLN A 34 7.84 3.77 -17.48
C GLN A 34 6.88 4.55 -18.39
N ALA A 35 6.55 4.05 -19.58
CA ALA A 35 5.52 4.65 -20.40
C ALA A 35 4.18 4.62 -19.65
N GLU A 36 3.39 5.69 -19.77
CA GLU A 36 2.11 5.83 -19.03
C GLU A 36 1.17 4.63 -19.23
N SER A 37 1.12 4.07 -20.44
CA SER A 37 0.33 2.88 -20.75
C SER A 37 0.78 1.66 -19.95
N ASP A 38 2.09 1.50 -19.76
CA ASP A 38 2.66 0.34 -19.08
C ASP A 38 2.50 0.45 -17.55
N LEU A 39 2.69 1.66 -17.01
CA LEU A 39 2.41 1.97 -15.61
C LEU A 39 0.94 1.66 -15.27
N LYS A 40 0.01 2.16 -16.10
CA LYS A 40 -1.44 1.94 -15.91
C LYS A 40 -1.84 0.47 -16.09
N ALA A 41 -1.21 -0.24 -17.01
CA ALA A 41 -1.43 -1.67 -17.20
C ALA A 41 -1.00 -2.47 -15.96
N PHE A 42 0.15 -2.12 -15.37
CA PHE A 42 0.62 -2.75 -14.14
C PHE A 42 -0.30 -2.42 -12.94
N GLU A 43 -0.71 -1.18 -12.76
CA GLU A 43 -1.69 -0.79 -11.72
C GLU A 43 -2.98 -1.59 -11.82
N THR A 44 -3.52 -1.70 -13.03
CA THR A 44 -4.77 -2.43 -13.29
C THR A 44 -4.60 -3.92 -12.98
N LEU A 45 -3.48 -4.51 -13.40
CA LEU A 45 -3.16 -5.91 -13.14
C LEU A 45 -3.08 -6.20 -11.63
N VAL A 46 -2.31 -5.40 -10.91
CA VAL A 46 -2.07 -5.53 -9.48
C VAL A 46 -3.35 -5.27 -8.68
N GLY A 47 -4.19 -4.33 -9.10
CA GLY A 47 -5.48 -4.05 -8.48
C GLY A 47 -6.45 -5.23 -8.51
N GLY A 48 -6.23 -6.22 -9.38
CA GLY A 48 -6.99 -7.46 -9.42
C GLY A 48 -6.54 -8.53 -8.42
N TRP A 49 -5.44 -8.33 -7.68
CA TRP A 49 -4.89 -9.32 -6.78
C TRP A 49 -5.32 -9.07 -5.32
N PRO A 50 -6.13 -9.94 -4.70
CA PRO A 50 -6.64 -9.72 -3.35
C PRO A 50 -5.54 -9.68 -2.28
N GLU A 51 -4.42 -10.37 -2.52
CA GLU A 51 -3.25 -10.38 -1.65
C GLU A 51 -2.58 -9.00 -1.57
N VAL A 52 -2.73 -8.16 -2.61
CA VAL A 52 -2.23 -6.79 -2.62
C VAL A 52 -3.26 -5.88 -1.97
N ARG A 53 -2.88 -5.29 -0.83
CA ARG A 53 -3.74 -4.42 -0.03
C ARG A 53 -3.51 -2.95 -0.30
N GLU A 54 -2.32 -2.60 -0.75
CA GLU A 54 -1.98 -1.24 -1.17
C GLU A 54 -1.02 -1.29 -2.37
N CYS A 55 -1.18 -0.36 -3.30
CA CYS A 55 -0.32 -0.17 -4.47
C CYS A 55 -0.08 1.32 -4.64
N HIS A 56 1.18 1.75 -4.57
CA HIS A 56 1.56 3.16 -4.64
C HIS A 56 2.58 3.35 -5.75
N MET A 57 2.33 4.24 -6.71
CA MET A 57 3.37 4.71 -7.62
C MET A 57 4.32 5.64 -6.86
N LEU A 58 5.62 5.43 -7.00
CA LEU A 58 6.65 6.23 -6.31
C LEU A 58 7.39 7.13 -7.29
N ALA A 59 7.86 8.28 -6.78
CA ALA A 59 8.87 9.07 -7.45
C ALA A 59 10.26 8.56 -7.06
N GLY A 60 11.05 8.06 -8.01
CA GLY A 60 12.43 7.64 -7.75
C GLY A 60 12.88 6.43 -8.57
N GLU A 61 13.75 5.60 -7.98
CA GLU A 61 14.37 4.44 -8.64
C GLU A 61 13.44 3.24 -8.80
N THR A 62 12.37 3.19 -8.03
CA THR A 62 11.36 2.12 -8.06
C THR A 62 10.04 2.73 -8.48
N ASP A 63 9.32 2.07 -9.39
CA ASP A 63 8.07 2.57 -9.93
C ASP A 63 6.91 2.38 -8.97
N PHE A 64 6.85 1.21 -8.30
CA PHE A 64 5.74 0.87 -7.39
C PHE A 64 6.20 0.33 -6.03
N LEU A 65 5.45 0.66 -4.99
CA LEU A 65 5.49 0.02 -3.68
C LEU A 65 4.17 -0.68 -3.41
N LEU A 66 4.25 -1.99 -3.23
CA LEU A 66 3.10 -2.84 -2.91
C LEU A 66 3.14 -3.26 -1.45
N LYS A 67 1.99 -3.24 -0.78
CA LYS A 67 1.80 -3.94 0.50
C LYS A 67 1.02 -5.22 0.23
N ILE A 68 1.65 -6.36 0.48
CA ILE A 68 1.12 -7.69 0.22
C ILE A 68 0.91 -8.41 1.55
N VAL A 69 -0.21 -9.11 1.69
CA VAL A 69 -0.49 -10.00 2.83
C VAL A 69 -0.62 -11.45 2.34
N ALA A 70 -0.15 -12.38 3.16
CA ALA A 70 -0.22 -13.82 2.89
C ALA A 70 -0.43 -14.60 4.21
N GLN A 71 -0.92 -15.85 4.11
CA GLN A 71 -1.12 -16.66 5.31
C GLN A 71 0.21 -17.06 5.94
N ASP A 72 1.14 -17.50 5.09
CA ASP A 72 2.49 -17.88 5.47
C ASP A 72 3.53 -17.48 4.40
N TRP A 73 4.78 -17.86 4.64
CA TRP A 73 5.88 -17.56 3.73
C TRP A 73 5.79 -18.33 2.41
N ASP A 74 5.25 -19.53 2.42
CA ASP A 74 5.12 -20.36 1.21
C ASP A 74 4.04 -19.78 0.27
N ASP A 75 2.93 -19.30 0.83
CA ASP A 75 1.90 -18.55 0.12
C ASP A 75 2.49 -17.31 -0.56
N TYR A 76 3.27 -16.52 0.19
CA TYR A 76 3.94 -15.35 -0.36
C TYR A 76 4.94 -15.73 -1.46
N GLN A 77 5.75 -16.76 -1.26
CA GLN A 77 6.72 -17.22 -2.26
C GLN A 77 6.01 -17.68 -3.54
N ARG A 78 4.88 -18.39 -3.42
CA ARG A 78 4.05 -18.76 -4.57
C ARG A 78 3.49 -17.53 -5.28
N PHE A 79 2.94 -16.56 -4.56
CA PHE A 79 2.47 -15.31 -5.15
C PHE A 79 3.60 -14.58 -5.90
N LEU A 80 4.77 -14.45 -5.27
CA LEU A 80 5.94 -13.79 -5.84
C LEU A 80 6.38 -14.46 -7.16
N THR A 81 6.57 -15.78 -7.13
CA THR A 81 7.13 -16.54 -8.26
C THR A 81 6.13 -16.83 -9.37
N SER A 82 4.83 -16.98 -9.05
CA SER A 82 3.81 -17.33 -10.04
C SER A 82 3.05 -16.13 -10.61
N ARG A 83 3.02 -14.99 -9.90
CA ARG A 83 2.27 -13.79 -10.33
C ARG A 83 3.16 -12.57 -10.46
N LEU A 84 3.83 -12.15 -9.38
CA LEU A 84 4.47 -10.83 -9.36
C LEU A 84 5.73 -10.75 -10.23
N THR A 85 6.70 -11.64 -10.05
CA THR A 85 7.94 -11.66 -10.84
C THR A 85 7.69 -11.94 -12.34
N PRO A 86 6.81 -12.87 -12.75
CA PRO A 86 6.53 -13.10 -14.18
C PRO A 86 5.54 -12.10 -14.78
N ALA A 87 5.03 -11.12 -14.01
CA ALA A 87 4.09 -10.15 -14.53
C ALA A 87 4.70 -9.36 -15.70
N PRO A 88 3.90 -9.02 -16.73
CA PRO A 88 4.37 -8.24 -17.86
C PRO A 88 5.06 -6.95 -17.40
N ASN A 89 6.16 -6.62 -18.08
CA ASN A 89 6.95 -5.41 -17.84
C ASN A 89 7.65 -5.34 -16.47
N VAL A 90 7.56 -6.32 -15.58
CA VAL A 90 8.35 -6.33 -14.34
C VAL A 90 9.83 -6.60 -14.64
N ALA A 91 10.71 -5.72 -14.19
CA ALA A 91 12.17 -5.84 -14.35
C ALA A 91 12.81 -6.47 -13.10
N HIS A 92 12.43 -6.00 -11.92
CA HIS A 92 12.96 -6.50 -10.67
C HIS A 92 11.97 -6.26 -9.51
N VAL A 93 12.08 -7.10 -8.49
CA VAL A 93 11.30 -7.01 -7.26
C VAL A 93 12.26 -7.07 -6.08
N LYS A 94 12.15 -6.11 -5.15
CA LYS A 94 12.86 -6.12 -3.88
C LYS A 94 11.84 -6.19 -2.75
N SER A 95 11.90 -7.24 -1.96
CA SER A 95 10.91 -7.51 -0.91
C SER A 95 11.47 -7.24 0.48
N ALA A 96 10.68 -6.57 1.31
CA ALA A 96 10.95 -6.33 2.72
C ALA A 96 9.83 -6.93 3.58
N LEU A 97 10.17 -7.93 4.38
CA LEU A 97 9.23 -8.57 5.30
C LEU A 97 9.02 -7.69 6.54
N ALA A 98 7.76 -7.41 6.88
CA ALA A 98 7.43 -6.73 8.12
C ALA A 98 7.56 -7.72 9.30
N ILE A 99 8.44 -7.41 10.25
CA ILE A 99 8.62 -8.22 11.48
C ILE A 99 7.49 -7.93 12.48
N ARG A 100 7.11 -6.65 12.61
CA ARG A 100 6.05 -6.19 13.51
C ARG A 100 5.49 -4.86 13.05
N THR A 101 4.17 -4.73 13.10
CA THR A 101 3.47 -3.45 12.89
C THR A 101 3.16 -2.82 14.23
N ALA A 102 3.81 -1.69 14.55
CA ALA A 102 3.59 -0.99 15.82
C ALA A 102 2.38 -0.04 15.78
N LYS A 103 2.02 0.47 14.60
CA LYS A 103 0.91 1.41 14.40
C LYS A 103 0.32 1.20 13.02
N LEU A 104 -1.01 1.08 12.95
CA LEU A 104 -1.79 1.02 11.72
C LEU A 104 -3.12 1.68 11.99
N LEU A 105 -3.37 2.84 11.38
CA LEU A 105 -4.62 3.58 11.51
C LEU A 105 -5.15 3.88 10.10
N PRO A 106 -6.44 3.67 9.83
CA PRO A 106 -7.04 4.03 8.56
C PRO A 106 -7.25 5.55 8.45
N GLY A 107 -7.38 6.03 7.21
CA GLY A 107 -7.75 7.42 6.92
C GLY A 107 -6.61 8.42 7.10
N VAL A 108 -6.99 9.69 7.28
CA VAL A 108 -6.08 10.83 7.45
C VAL A 108 -6.33 11.49 8.81
N PRO A 109 -5.37 12.22 9.37
CA PRO A 109 -5.62 13.04 10.55
C PRO A 109 -6.79 14.01 10.31
N VAL A 110 -7.77 14.01 11.20
CA VAL A 110 -8.88 14.97 11.21
C VAL A 110 -8.70 15.81 12.47
N HIS A 111 -8.44 17.10 12.28
CA HIS A 111 -8.38 18.06 13.37
C HIS A 111 -9.79 18.60 13.63
N ASP A 112 -10.18 18.74 14.89
CA ASP A 112 -11.38 19.49 15.24
C ASP A 112 -11.14 20.97 14.89
N ALA A 113 -12.16 21.65 14.38
CA ALA A 113 -12.06 23.02 13.84
C ALA A 113 -11.85 24.12 14.92
N GLU A 114 -11.31 23.79 16.09
CA GLU A 114 -11.21 24.68 17.26
C GLU A 114 -9.80 24.77 17.88
N ASP A 115 -8.73 24.45 17.15
CA ASP A 115 -7.39 24.91 17.53
C ASP A 115 -7.12 26.27 16.86
N PRO A 116 -7.19 27.41 17.59
CA PRO A 116 -6.71 28.68 17.05
C PRO A 116 -5.21 28.55 16.72
N PRO A 117 -4.69 29.26 15.70
CA PRO A 117 -3.26 29.27 15.43
C PRO A 117 -2.54 29.71 16.71
N GLY A 118 -1.67 28.84 17.21
CA GLY A 118 -0.90 29.08 18.42
C GLY A 118 -0.21 30.43 18.35
N ASP A 119 -0.35 31.19 19.43
CA ASP A 119 0.38 32.41 19.80
C ASP A 119 1.75 32.48 19.09
N GLU A 120 1.87 33.31 18.06
CA GLU A 120 3.18 33.79 17.62
C GLU A 120 3.68 34.74 18.72
N PRO A 121 4.76 34.44 19.45
CA PRO A 121 5.34 35.44 20.34
C PRO A 121 5.89 36.58 19.47
N ALA A 122 5.40 37.79 19.71
CA ALA A 122 5.89 39.00 19.06
C ALA A 122 7.41 39.15 19.28
N PRO A 123 8.18 39.59 18.26
CA PRO A 123 9.59 39.89 18.45
C PRO A 123 9.74 41.11 19.37
N GLU A 124 10.64 40.99 20.36
CA GLU A 124 11.07 42.10 21.24
C GLU A 124 11.70 43.27 20.48
#